data_AF-A0A1V3QD34-F1
#
_entry.id   AF-A0A1V3QD34-F1
#
_cell.length_a   1.000
_cell.length_b   1.000
_cell.length_c   1.000
_cell.angle_alpha   90.00
_cell.angle_beta   90.00
_cell.angle_gamma   90.00
#
_symmetry.space_group_name_H-M   'P 1'
#
loop_
_entity.id
_entity.type
_entity.pdbx_description
1 polymer ?
#
loop_
_entity_poly.entity_id
_entity_poly.type
_entity_poly.pdbx_seq_one_letter_code
_entity_poly.pdbx_strand_id
1 'polypeptide(L)'
;MQSGHYSRHQCFWWVLSFGFLPHQLRMAKQTISLDKAWHGIHFLLTGTAWEVKGPAGQAILGGREFGEDMGYGPARVLSVAQVKAIAEALAKITPENLSVRYSPDAMTKAEIYPTIIWNREGPEALVFLLNYYKPLVTFYRRAAEKGQLVVIAIT
;
A
#
# COMPACT_ATOMS: atom_id res chain seq x y z
N MET A 1 -51.09 19.10 -8.08
CA MET A 1 -50.10 18.92 -6.99
C MET A 1 -49.32 17.65 -7.27
N GLN A 2 -48.00 17.75 -7.12
CA GLN A 2 -46.94 16.90 -7.67
C GLN A 2 -47.02 15.43 -7.25
N SER A 3 -46.57 14.50 -8.10
CA SER A 3 -45.20 13.95 -8.05
C SER A 3 -45.06 12.65 -8.86
N GLY A 4 -43.93 12.51 -9.57
CA GLY A 4 -43.33 11.19 -9.83
C GLY A 4 -43.15 10.78 -11.30
N HIS A 5 -42.35 11.52 -12.07
CA HIS A 5 -41.76 10.95 -13.30
C HIS A 5 -40.55 10.09 -12.94
N TYR A 6 -40.70 8.77 -13.10
CA TYR A 6 -39.60 7.80 -13.10
C TYR A 6 -38.97 7.79 -14.50
N SER A 7 -37.80 8.41 -14.67
CA SER A 7 -37.04 8.29 -15.91
C SER A 7 -35.92 7.28 -15.75
N ARG A 8 -36.01 6.20 -16.53
CA ARG A 8 -34.94 5.23 -16.76
C ARG A 8 -33.92 5.87 -17.69
N HIS A 9 -32.72 6.11 -17.21
CA HIS A 9 -31.55 6.20 -18.07
C HIS A 9 -30.50 5.20 -17.60
N GLN A 10 -30.34 4.17 -18.42
CA GLN A 10 -29.13 3.38 -18.46
C GLN A 10 -27.99 4.29 -18.92
N CYS A 11 -26.83 4.20 -18.27
CA CYS A 11 -25.55 4.50 -18.89
C CYS A 11 -24.58 3.39 -18.50
N PHE A 12 -24.45 2.45 -19.43
CA PHE A 12 -23.30 1.58 -19.59
C PHE A 12 -22.02 2.43 -19.65
N TRP A 13 -21.05 2.17 -18.77
CA TRP A 13 -19.64 2.47 -19.01
C TRP A 13 -18.83 1.21 -18.71
N TRP A 14 -18.60 0.40 -19.75
CA TRP A 14 -17.49 -0.54 -19.78
C TRP A 14 -16.20 0.23 -20.04
N VAL A 15 -15.22 0.22 -19.12
CA VAL A 15 -13.80 0.33 -19.48
C VAL A 15 -12.95 -0.45 -18.47
N LEU A 16 -12.34 -1.53 -18.94
CA LEU A 16 -11.10 -2.10 -18.41
C LEU A 16 -10.05 -0.99 -18.29
N SER A 17 -9.64 -0.61 -17.08
CA SER A 17 -8.50 0.29 -16.88
C SER A 17 -7.41 -0.38 -16.07
N PHE A 18 -6.43 -0.89 -16.80
CA PHE A 18 -5.04 -0.92 -16.40
C PHE A 18 -4.64 0.42 -15.77
N GLY A 19 -4.11 0.36 -14.54
CA GLY A 19 -3.12 1.29 -13.98
C GLY A 19 -3.13 2.76 -14.42
N PHE A 20 -4.22 3.50 -14.19
CA PHE A 20 -4.22 4.96 -14.29
C PHE A 20 -4.51 5.60 -12.93
N LEU A 21 -3.43 6.06 -12.29
CA LEU A 21 -3.50 6.97 -11.15
C LEU A 21 -4.26 8.26 -11.58
N PRO A 22 -5.15 8.83 -10.74
CA PRO A 22 -5.82 10.10 -11.01
C PRO A 22 -4.86 11.22 -11.47
N HIS A 23 -5.32 12.12 -12.36
CA HIS A 23 -4.50 13.21 -12.92
C HIS A 23 -3.81 14.08 -11.84
N GLN A 24 -4.43 14.21 -10.66
CA GLN A 24 -3.91 14.91 -9.48
C GLN A 24 -2.62 14.27 -8.92
N LEU A 25 -2.38 12.99 -9.13
CA LEU A 25 -1.15 12.27 -8.73
C LEU A 25 -0.06 12.28 -9.81
N ARG A 26 -0.37 12.75 -11.03
CA ARG A 26 0.56 12.82 -12.17
C ARG A 26 1.66 13.88 -12.02
N MET A 27 1.58 14.70 -10.96
CA MET A 27 2.53 15.75 -10.58
C MET A 27 3.57 15.28 -9.55
N ALA A 28 3.50 14.03 -9.07
CA ALA A 28 4.49 13.50 -8.15
C ALA A 28 5.81 13.27 -8.90
N LYS A 29 6.85 14.04 -8.52
CA LYS A 29 8.19 13.97 -9.13
C LYS A 29 8.82 12.57 -9.02
N GLN A 30 8.37 11.75 -8.07
CA GLN A 30 8.81 10.37 -7.85
C GLN A 30 7.62 9.54 -7.34
N THR A 31 7.36 8.39 -7.98
CA THR A 31 6.37 7.39 -7.55
C THR A 31 7.03 6.02 -7.53
N ILE A 32 6.50 5.12 -6.71
CA ILE A 32 6.78 3.69 -6.75
C ILE A 32 5.44 2.93 -6.76
N SER A 33 5.42 1.76 -7.39
CA SER A 33 4.33 0.80 -7.25
C SER A 33 4.84 -0.39 -6.45
N LEU A 34 4.03 -0.88 -5.52
CA LEU A 34 4.28 -2.13 -4.81
C LEU A 34 3.57 -3.32 -5.46
N ASP A 35 2.87 -3.10 -6.59
CA ASP A 35 1.99 -4.11 -7.19
C ASP A 35 1.13 -4.76 -6.09
N LYS A 36 0.95 -6.08 -6.11
CA LYS A 36 0.24 -6.85 -5.09
C LYS A 36 1.05 -7.14 -3.83
N ALA A 37 2.27 -6.62 -3.70
CA ALA A 37 3.13 -6.88 -2.54
C ALA A 37 2.75 -6.08 -1.28
N TRP A 38 1.91 -5.04 -1.41
CA TRP A 38 1.66 -4.08 -0.33
C TRP A 38 1.15 -4.74 0.96
N HIS A 39 0.18 -5.65 0.89
CA HIS A 39 -0.41 -6.22 2.11
C HIS A 39 0.55 -7.19 2.79
N GLY A 40 1.27 -7.99 1.98
CA GLY A 40 2.31 -8.88 2.46
C GLY A 40 3.45 -8.13 3.14
N ILE A 41 3.95 -7.04 2.53
CA ILE A 41 4.98 -6.20 3.16
C ILE A 41 4.44 -5.58 4.46
N HIS A 42 3.20 -5.09 4.50
CA HIS A 42 2.61 -4.58 5.73
C HIS A 42 2.61 -5.65 6.83
N PHE A 43 2.16 -6.86 6.52
CA PHE A 43 2.17 -7.98 7.46
C PHE A 43 3.58 -8.30 7.97
N LEU A 44 4.61 -8.32 7.12
CA LEU A 44 5.98 -8.58 7.60
C LEU A 44 6.53 -7.45 8.48
N LEU A 45 6.03 -6.23 8.33
CA LEU A 45 6.43 -5.10 9.17
C LEU A 45 5.70 -5.09 10.52
N THR A 46 4.44 -5.54 10.59
CA THR A 46 3.58 -5.36 11.77
C THR A 46 3.13 -6.65 12.46
N GLY A 47 3.16 -7.78 11.74
CA GLY A 47 2.55 -9.05 12.16
C GLY A 47 1.03 -9.07 12.10
N THR A 48 0.39 -8.05 11.51
CA THR A 48 -1.07 -7.89 11.47
C THR A 48 -1.54 -7.51 10.06
N ALA A 49 -2.79 -7.82 9.74
CA ALA A 49 -3.34 -7.50 8.42
C ALA A 49 -3.52 -5.99 8.21
N TRP A 50 -4.04 -5.27 9.21
CA TRP A 50 -4.45 -3.88 9.01
C TRP A 50 -3.98 -2.92 10.10
N GLU A 51 -3.46 -3.43 11.22
CA GLU A 51 -3.07 -2.58 12.33
C GLU A 51 -1.75 -1.85 12.04
N VAL A 52 -1.77 -0.54 12.21
CA VAL A 52 -0.59 0.31 12.04
C VAL A 52 0.12 0.43 13.38
N LYS A 53 1.26 -0.26 13.53
CA LYS A 53 2.10 -0.22 14.73
C LYS A 53 3.48 0.39 14.45
N GLY A 54 3.82 1.41 15.24
CA GLY A 54 5.10 2.11 15.16
C GLY A 54 5.33 2.82 13.82
N PRO A 55 6.54 3.35 13.58
CA PRO A 55 6.84 4.04 12.34
C PRO A 55 6.84 3.10 11.12
N ALA A 56 7.42 1.91 11.21
CA ALA A 56 7.47 0.99 10.06
C ALA A 56 6.08 0.56 9.57
N GLY A 57 5.12 0.32 10.48
CA GLY A 57 3.74 -0.01 10.11
C GLY A 57 3.00 1.10 9.36
N GLN A 58 3.44 2.35 9.49
CA GLN A 58 2.84 3.48 8.77
C GLN A 58 3.22 3.54 7.29
N ALA A 59 4.19 2.73 6.83
CA ALA A 59 4.72 2.81 5.48
C ALA A 59 3.68 2.53 4.36
N ILE A 60 2.60 1.82 4.68
CA ILE A 60 1.58 1.36 3.70
C ILE A 60 0.17 1.77 4.12
N LEU A 61 -0.19 1.67 5.40
CA LEU A 61 -1.54 1.99 5.90
C LEU A 61 -1.58 3.20 6.84
N GLY A 62 -0.46 3.90 7.02
CA GLY A 62 -0.36 5.05 7.90
C GLY A 62 -0.79 6.37 7.27
N GLY A 63 -0.68 7.45 8.04
CA GLY A 63 -1.05 8.80 7.61
C GLY A 63 -2.54 9.09 7.79
N ARG A 64 -2.93 10.31 7.40
CA ARG A 64 -4.33 10.75 7.45
C ARG A 64 -5.00 10.50 6.11
N GLU A 65 -6.23 10.01 6.13
CA GLU A 65 -7.05 9.82 4.93
C GLU A 65 -7.45 11.18 4.33
N PHE A 66 -7.58 11.22 3.00
CA PHE A 66 -8.11 12.36 2.25
C PHE A 66 -8.68 11.90 0.89
N GLY A 67 -9.75 12.55 0.46
CA GLY A 67 -10.42 12.23 -0.81
C GLY A 67 -11.44 11.11 -0.70
N GLU A 68 -11.84 10.58 -1.86
CA GLU A 68 -12.84 9.52 -1.98
C GLU A 68 -12.21 8.13 -1.87
N ASP A 69 -13.03 7.12 -1.57
CA ASP A 69 -12.63 5.71 -1.56
C ASP A 69 -12.18 5.28 -2.96
N MET A 70 -11.01 4.64 -3.05
CA MET A 70 -10.41 4.17 -4.29
C MET A 70 -10.37 2.64 -4.42
N GLY A 71 -11.14 1.91 -3.61
CA GLY A 71 -11.26 0.44 -3.63
C GLY A 71 -10.80 -0.21 -2.33
N TYR A 72 -9.72 0.31 -1.73
CA TYR A 72 -9.22 -0.09 -0.41
C TYR A 72 -9.25 1.08 0.60
N GLY A 73 -10.22 1.98 0.43
CA GLY A 73 -10.35 3.20 1.20
C GLY A 73 -9.74 4.43 0.51
N PRO A 74 -9.83 5.61 1.16
CA PRO A 74 -9.29 6.84 0.62
C PRO A 74 -7.77 6.84 0.51
N ALA A 75 -7.23 7.73 -0.32
CA ALA A 75 -5.81 8.03 -0.31
C ALA A 75 -5.37 8.56 1.07
N ARG A 76 -4.10 8.34 1.43
CA ARG A 76 -3.53 8.75 2.71
C ARG A 76 -2.35 9.68 2.49
N VAL A 77 -2.14 10.64 3.37
CA VAL A 77 -0.96 11.51 3.34
C VAL A 77 -0.16 11.41 4.64
N LEU A 78 1.15 11.20 4.47
CA LEU A 78 2.15 11.20 5.53
C LEU A 78 2.84 12.56 5.58
N SER A 79 2.89 13.15 6.76
CA SER A 79 3.68 14.36 7.04
C SER A 79 5.18 14.11 6.85
N VAL A 80 5.96 15.17 6.64
CA VAL A 80 7.42 15.09 6.53
C VAL A 80 8.04 14.42 7.77
N ALA A 81 7.51 14.69 8.96
CA ALA A 81 7.97 14.06 10.20
C ALA A 81 7.73 12.54 10.21
N GLN A 82 6.53 12.10 9.77
CA GLN A 82 6.23 10.67 9.64
C GLN A 82 7.13 10.01 8.59
N VAL A 83 7.34 10.64 7.44
CA VAL A 83 8.22 10.13 6.37
C VAL A 83 9.65 9.91 6.89
N LYS A 84 10.19 10.85 7.68
CA LYS A 84 11.51 10.68 8.33
C LYS A 84 11.52 9.51 9.31
N ALA A 85 10.54 9.42 10.21
CA ALA A 85 10.45 8.34 11.17
C ALA A 85 10.29 6.95 10.50
N ILE A 86 9.53 6.89 9.40
CA ILE A 86 9.39 5.68 8.58
C ILE A 86 10.74 5.32 7.95
N ALA A 87 11.42 6.27 7.30
CA ALA A 87 12.70 6.02 6.66
C ALA A 87 13.75 5.48 7.65
N GLU A 88 13.84 6.06 8.85
CA GLU A 88 14.73 5.61 9.91
C GLU A 88 14.38 4.21 10.43
N ALA A 89 13.09 3.88 10.56
CA ALA A 89 12.66 2.57 11.00
C ALA A 89 12.91 1.49 9.94
N LEU A 90 12.59 1.77 8.67
CA LEU A 90 12.82 0.86 7.56
C LEU A 90 14.31 0.58 7.32
N ALA A 91 15.18 1.58 7.53
CA ALA A 91 16.63 1.40 7.41
C ALA A 91 17.22 0.37 8.39
N LYS A 92 16.51 0.07 9.49
CA LYS A 92 16.92 -0.90 10.51
C LYS A 92 16.39 -2.31 10.27
N ILE A 93 15.44 -2.48 9.35
CA ILE A 93 14.79 -3.75 9.07
C ILE A 93 15.37 -4.30 7.76
N THR A 94 16.21 -5.32 7.87
CA THR A 94 16.88 -5.94 6.72
C THR A 94 15.95 -6.95 6.02
N PRO A 95 16.24 -7.33 4.77
CA PRO A 95 15.54 -8.43 4.10
C PRO A 95 15.54 -9.73 4.93
N GLU A 96 16.65 -10.03 5.61
CA GLU A 96 16.77 -11.21 6.48
C GLU A 96 15.82 -11.14 7.67
N ASN A 97 15.63 -9.95 8.26
CA ASN A 97 14.62 -9.77 9.31
C ASN A 97 13.20 -10.06 8.81
N LEU A 98 12.88 -9.66 7.56
CA LEU A 98 11.58 -9.95 6.96
C LEU A 98 11.43 -11.43 6.61
N SER A 99 12.49 -12.08 6.11
CA SER A 99 12.49 -13.52 5.82
C SER A 99 12.16 -14.36 7.05
N VAL A 100 12.68 -14.00 8.22
CA VAL A 100 12.37 -14.69 9.48
C VAL A 100 10.89 -14.53 9.90
N ARG A 101 10.25 -13.43 9.49
CA ARG A 101 8.83 -13.15 9.80
C ARG A 101 7.86 -13.75 8.79
N TYR A 102 8.38 -14.25 7.66
CA TYR A 102 7.55 -14.79 6.60
C TYR A 102 6.98 -16.15 7.01
N SER A 103 5.66 -16.21 7.13
CA SER A 103 4.91 -17.42 7.40
C SER A 103 3.70 -17.46 6.47
N PRO A 104 3.77 -18.23 5.37
CA PRO A 104 2.66 -18.41 4.44
C PRO A 104 1.34 -18.79 5.13
N ASP A 105 1.41 -19.69 6.12
CA ASP A 105 0.23 -20.13 6.88
C ASP A 105 -0.35 -19.00 7.74
N ALA A 106 0.50 -18.23 8.43
CA ALA A 106 0.04 -17.09 9.22
C ALA A 106 -0.58 -16.00 8.33
N MET A 107 0.03 -15.74 7.16
CA MET A 107 -0.49 -14.78 6.18
C MET A 107 -1.82 -15.25 5.58
N THR A 108 -1.96 -16.54 5.29
CA THR A 108 -3.23 -17.12 4.80
C THR A 108 -4.30 -17.02 5.88
N LYS A 109 -3.97 -17.35 7.14
CA LYS A 109 -4.90 -17.25 8.28
C LYS A 109 -5.33 -15.81 8.57
N ALA A 110 -4.43 -14.85 8.36
CA ALA A 110 -4.71 -13.42 8.51
C ALA A 110 -5.37 -12.80 7.27
N GLU A 111 -5.73 -13.63 6.27
CA GLU A 111 -6.38 -13.21 5.02
C GLU A 111 -5.61 -12.11 4.27
N ILE A 112 -4.29 -12.21 4.26
CA ILE A 112 -3.43 -11.22 3.61
C ILE A 112 -3.61 -11.28 2.09
N TYR A 113 -3.97 -10.15 1.49
CA TYR A 113 -4.16 -10.02 0.05
C TYR A 113 -2.84 -10.05 -0.72
N PRO A 114 -2.73 -10.79 -1.84
CA PRO A 114 -3.72 -11.75 -2.35
C PRO A 114 -3.58 -13.11 -1.64
N THR A 115 -4.69 -13.63 -1.14
CA THR A 115 -4.71 -14.79 -0.21
C THR A 115 -4.13 -16.08 -0.78
N ILE A 116 -4.10 -16.25 -2.11
CA ILE A 116 -3.70 -17.51 -2.74
C ILE A 116 -2.18 -17.64 -2.94
N ILE A 117 -1.43 -16.55 -3.03
CA ILE A 117 -0.04 -16.62 -3.52
C ILE A 117 0.95 -17.07 -2.44
N TRP A 118 0.69 -16.78 -1.17
CA TRP A 118 1.65 -17.02 -0.09
C TRP A 118 1.95 -18.51 0.09
N ASN A 119 0.90 -19.32 0.19
CA ASN A 119 1.04 -20.78 0.32
C ASN A 119 1.39 -21.44 -1.02
N ARG A 120 0.80 -20.99 -2.12
CA ARG A 120 1.00 -21.60 -3.44
C ARG A 120 2.43 -21.43 -3.95
N GLU A 121 3.00 -20.25 -3.74
CA GLU A 121 4.34 -19.89 -4.24
C GLU A 121 5.40 -19.92 -3.15
N GLY A 122 5.04 -20.10 -1.87
CA GLY A 122 5.98 -20.40 -0.80
C GLY A 122 7.21 -19.47 -0.77
N PRO A 123 8.45 -19.98 -0.90
CA PRO A 123 9.67 -19.18 -0.93
C PRO A 123 9.74 -18.13 -2.05
N GLU A 124 9.17 -18.40 -3.22
CA GLU A 124 9.18 -17.49 -4.37
C GLU A 124 8.36 -16.22 -4.07
N ALA A 125 7.25 -16.35 -3.32
CA ALA A 125 6.48 -15.21 -2.85
C ALA A 125 7.27 -14.34 -1.85
N LEU A 126 8.17 -14.92 -1.04
CA LEU A 126 9.09 -14.12 -0.23
C LEU A 126 10.07 -13.32 -1.10
N VAL A 127 10.65 -13.94 -2.13
CA VAL A 127 11.53 -13.23 -3.07
C VAL A 127 10.80 -12.06 -3.73
N PHE A 128 9.55 -12.26 -4.13
CA PHE A 128 8.67 -11.20 -4.64
C PHE A 128 8.51 -10.05 -3.63
N LEU A 129 8.14 -10.34 -2.37
CA LEU A 129 8.01 -9.33 -1.32
C LEU A 129 9.31 -8.53 -1.11
N LEU A 130 10.45 -9.21 -1.05
CA LEU A 130 11.76 -8.57 -0.83
C LEU A 130 12.19 -7.69 -2.01
N ASN A 131 11.83 -8.06 -3.23
CA ASN A 131 12.11 -7.27 -4.44
C ASN A 131 11.35 -5.93 -4.45
N TYR A 132 10.15 -5.86 -3.85
CA TYR A 132 9.42 -4.60 -3.67
C TYR A 132 9.78 -3.85 -2.39
N TYR A 133 10.20 -4.57 -1.34
CA TYR A 133 10.63 -3.95 -0.10
C TYR A 133 11.88 -3.08 -0.28
N LYS A 134 12.90 -3.55 -1.01
CA LYS A 134 14.16 -2.78 -1.21
C LYS A 134 13.93 -1.41 -1.88
N PRO A 135 13.15 -1.30 -2.98
CA PRO A 135 12.73 -0.01 -3.54
C PRO A 135 11.92 0.85 -2.57
N LEU A 136 11.05 0.26 -1.74
CA LEU A 136 10.27 1.00 -0.74
C LEU A 136 11.18 1.70 0.28
N VAL A 137 12.20 1.00 0.81
CA VAL A 137 13.20 1.60 1.71
C VAL A 137 13.92 2.77 1.02
N THR A 138 14.32 2.58 -0.24
CA THR A 138 15.01 3.61 -1.02
C THR A 138 14.12 4.82 -1.27
N PHE A 139 12.83 4.60 -1.54
CA PHE A 139 11.84 5.65 -1.75
C PHE A 139 11.67 6.50 -0.49
N TYR A 140 11.41 5.87 0.67
CA TYR A 140 11.24 6.59 1.92
C TYR A 140 12.50 7.36 2.33
N ARG A 141 13.69 6.77 2.17
CA ARG A 141 14.96 7.47 2.41
C ARG A 141 15.08 8.75 1.58
N ARG A 142 14.83 8.67 0.26
CA ARG A 142 14.91 9.82 -0.65
C ARG A 142 13.87 10.89 -0.33
N ALA A 143 12.64 10.49 0.00
CA ALA A 143 11.59 11.41 0.39
C ALA A 143 11.95 12.15 1.70
N ALA A 144 12.52 11.44 2.67
CA ALA A 144 12.98 12.00 3.93
C ALA A 144 14.14 13.00 3.75
N GLU A 145 15.15 12.66 2.94
CA GLU A 145 16.28 13.54 2.60
C GLU A 145 15.85 14.84 1.95
N LYS A 146 14.78 14.80 1.14
CA LYS A 146 14.23 15.96 0.45
C LYS A 146 13.15 16.70 1.24
N GLY A 147 12.82 16.26 2.45
CA GLY A 147 11.77 16.86 3.26
C GLY A 147 10.38 16.79 2.62
N GLN A 148 10.06 15.71 1.91
CA GLN A 148 8.81 15.56 1.16
C GLN A 148 7.72 14.86 1.99
N LEU A 149 6.46 15.23 1.74
CA LEU A 149 5.31 14.42 2.12
C LEU A 149 5.21 13.20 1.20
N VAL A 150 4.57 12.13 1.67
CA VAL A 150 4.25 10.95 0.85
C VAL A 150 2.75 10.78 0.81
N VAL A 151 2.22 10.51 -0.38
CA VAL A 151 0.83 10.08 -0.59
C VAL A 151 0.83 8.59 -0.85
N ILE A 152 -0.07 7.87 -0.18
CA ILE A 152 -0.31 6.45 -0.37
C ILE A 152 -1.71 6.28 -0.95
N ALA A 153 -1.83 5.48 -1.99
CA ALA A 153 -3.10 5.07 -2.56
C ALA A 153 -3.05 3.57 -2.85
N ILE A 154 -4.13 2.86 -2.51
CA ILE A 154 -4.31 1.44 -2.79
C ILE A 154 -5.59 1.34 -3.60
N THR A 155 -5.49 0.78 -4.80
CA THR A 155 -6.52 0.80 -5.85
C THR A 155 -6.64 -0.55 -6.51
#